data_AF-A0A7L5DK93-F1
#
_entry.id   AF-A0A7L5DK93-F1
#
_cell.length_a   1.000
_cell.length_b   1.000
_cell.length_c   1.000
_cell.angle_alpha   90.00
_cell.angle_beta   90.00
_cell.angle_gamma   90.00
#
_symmetry.space_group_name_H-M   'P 1'
#
loop_
_entity.id
_entity.type
_entity.pdbx_description
1 polymer ?
#
loop_
_entity_poly.entity_id
_entity_poly.type
_entity_poly.pdbx_seq_one_letter_code
_entity_poly.pdbx_strand_id
1 'polypeptide(L)'
;MATNRYSLYHLFFLSLSIAVLASSCMSSRSLEALQRVAQDHCEVDSSHTSGYVFRPASLQAGSAEETLLRGRYGPRALHMAQAVGLIPSLVQLTNLETQETGAVPSTAYLAVRQRISDQLQLASADIATASALLDCETKRATLTATLLTRRENIREKRMTISAITLGAVAIIGASLLNLHEEHTAADWLHIAGGVGEGGLGVLALRQKAPRIDYPHVRNPLRDIWERPATSTQFAPLVWYYLNQPRIDAKQAVTAELHSSWEELTSLNAAGKHSRKAHREVNYFGTGGSYDAESLTLRATMLGQLETEIRLMNNDLTILLNEIVSRKDGRSIRR
;
A
#
# COMPACT_ATOMS: atom_id res chain seq x y z
N MET A 1 -15.81 49.83 -48.76
CA MET A 1 -15.55 48.48 -48.22
C MET A 1 -15.10 48.60 -46.77
N ALA A 2 -16.01 48.65 -45.80
CA ALA A 2 -15.65 48.83 -44.37
C ALA A 2 -16.50 47.99 -43.40
N THR A 3 -17.34 47.09 -43.91
CA THR A 3 -18.35 46.38 -43.10
C THR A 3 -17.97 44.96 -42.69
N ASN A 4 -16.80 44.44 -43.08
CA ASN A 4 -16.45 43.02 -42.87
C ASN A 4 -15.54 42.74 -41.65
N ARG A 5 -14.97 43.78 -41.00
CA ARG A 5 -14.04 43.57 -39.87
C ARG A 5 -14.77 43.19 -38.57
N TYR A 6 -15.94 43.76 -38.29
CA TYR A 6 -16.69 43.49 -37.05
C TYR A 6 -17.28 42.07 -36.97
N SER A 7 -17.63 41.47 -38.12
CA SER A 7 -18.15 40.09 -38.20
C SER A 7 -17.10 39.05 -37.80
N LEU A 8 -15.83 39.30 -38.17
CA LEU A 8 -14.72 38.38 -37.92
C LEU A 8 -14.34 38.31 -36.43
N TYR A 9 -14.38 39.43 -35.71
CA TYR A 9 -14.13 39.48 -34.26
C TYR A 9 -15.22 38.75 -33.48
N HIS A 10 -16.51 38.92 -33.84
CA HIS A 10 -17.61 38.20 -33.18
C HIS A 10 -17.54 36.68 -33.38
N LEU A 11 -17.19 36.22 -34.60
CA LEU A 11 -16.99 34.80 -34.89
C LEU A 11 -15.81 34.21 -34.10
N PHE A 12 -14.73 34.98 -33.90
CA PHE A 12 -13.57 34.55 -33.11
C PHE A 12 -13.87 34.47 -31.61
N PHE A 13 -14.60 35.44 -31.05
CA PHE A 13 -15.02 35.39 -29.64
C PHE A 13 -16.03 34.26 -29.38
N LEU A 14 -16.95 34.00 -30.31
CA LEU A 14 -17.93 32.91 -30.19
C LEU A 14 -17.24 31.53 -30.24
N SER A 15 -16.25 31.35 -31.12
CA SER A 15 -15.50 30.08 -31.21
C SER A 15 -14.61 29.84 -29.99
N LEU A 16 -13.97 30.89 -29.46
CA LEU A 16 -13.20 30.82 -28.21
C LEU A 16 -14.08 30.44 -27.01
N SER A 17 -15.29 31.00 -26.94
CA SER A 17 -16.26 30.72 -25.87
C SER A 17 -16.74 29.26 -25.91
N ILE A 18 -17.02 28.72 -27.10
CA ILE A 18 -17.43 27.32 -27.29
C ILE A 18 -16.28 26.36 -26.92
N ALA A 19 -15.04 26.69 -27.23
CA ALA A 19 -13.87 25.88 -26.88
C ALA A 19 -13.63 25.80 -25.35
N VAL A 20 -13.87 26.89 -24.61
CA VAL A 20 -13.78 26.93 -23.14
C VAL A 20 -14.90 26.10 -22.48
N LEU A 21 -16.11 26.14 -23.04
CA LEU A 21 -17.23 25.33 -22.53
C LEU A 21 -17.01 23.83 -22.78
N ALA A 22 -16.52 23.44 -23.95
CA ALA A 22 -16.28 22.04 -24.29
C ALA A 22 -15.16 21.39 -23.46
N SER A 23 -14.12 22.14 -23.12
CA SER A 23 -12.99 21.66 -22.30
C SER A 23 -13.36 21.44 -20.82
N SER A 24 -14.38 22.13 -20.32
CA SER A 24 -14.86 22.01 -18.94
C SER A 24 -15.60 20.68 -18.69
N CYS A 25 -16.41 20.22 -19.64
CA CYS A 25 -17.20 18.98 -19.51
C CYS A 25 -16.36 17.68 -19.50
N MET A 26 -15.19 17.67 -20.14
CA MET A 26 -14.31 16.49 -20.14
C MET A 26 -13.55 16.32 -18.82
N SER A 27 -13.33 17.42 -18.08
CA SER A 27 -12.59 17.42 -16.82
C SER A 27 -13.37 16.77 -15.67
N SER A 28 -14.70 16.95 -15.62
CA SER A 28 -15.56 16.44 -14.55
C SER A 28 -15.69 14.92 -14.57
N ARG A 29 -15.94 14.32 -15.74
CA ARG A 29 -16.08 12.85 -15.88
C ARG A 29 -14.84 12.09 -15.42
N SER A 30 -13.64 12.64 -15.68
CA SER A 30 -12.38 12.02 -15.25
C SER A 30 -12.19 12.07 -13.73
N LEU A 31 -12.76 13.06 -13.04
CA LEU A 31 -12.70 13.18 -11.58
C LEU A 31 -13.65 12.20 -10.90
N GLU A 32 -14.84 12.00 -11.46
CA GLU A 32 -15.81 11.02 -10.95
C GLU A 32 -15.28 9.59 -11.03
N ALA A 33 -14.67 9.20 -12.14
CA ALA A 33 -14.07 7.87 -12.29
C ALA A 33 -12.94 7.64 -11.27
N LEU A 34 -12.10 8.66 -11.04
CA LEU A 34 -11.05 8.63 -10.02
C LEU A 34 -11.63 8.50 -8.61
N GLN A 35 -12.69 9.26 -8.30
CA GLN A 35 -13.39 9.20 -7.02
C GLN A 35 -13.97 7.81 -6.74
N ARG A 36 -14.55 7.16 -7.75
CA ARG A 36 -15.05 5.78 -7.59
C ARG A 36 -13.94 4.80 -7.21
N VAL A 37 -12.78 4.89 -7.86
CA VAL A 37 -11.63 4.02 -7.53
C VAL A 37 -11.11 4.29 -6.12
N ALA A 38 -11.09 5.55 -5.68
CA ALA A 38 -10.66 5.93 -4.34
C ALA A 38 -11.64 5.47 -3.24
N GLN A 39 -12.92 5.43 -3.55
CA GLN A 39 -14.00 5.01 -2.64
C GLN A 39 -14.28 3.51 -2.65
N ASP A 40 -13.72 2.76 -3.61
CA ASP A 40 -13.87 1.31 -3.63
C ASP A 40 -13.19 0.71 -2.40
N HIS A 41 -13.84 -0.23 -1.71
CA HIS A 41 -13.35 -0.77 -0.45
C HIS A 41 -12.92 -2.22 -0.63
N CYS A 42 -11.81 -2.60 0.01
CA CYS A 42 -11.41 -3.99 0.11
C CYS A 42 -12.33 -4.72 1.11
N GLU A 43 -13.32 -5.46 0.59
CA GLU A 43 -14.17 -6.33 1.39
C GLU A 43 -13.48 -7.67 1.65
N VAL A 44 -12.46 -7.65 2.51
CA VAL A 44 -11.81 -8.85 3.03
C VAL A 44 -11.90 -8.81 4.55
N ASP A 45 -12.55 -9.81 5.14
CA ASP A 45 -12.65 -9.91 6.58
C ASP A 45 -11.55 -10.81 7.15
N SER A 46 -10.43 -10.18 7.54
CA SER A 46 -9.28 -10.85 8.18
C SER A 46 -9.32 -10.81 9.70
N SER A 47 -10.37 -10.24 10.31
CA SER A 47 -10.45 -10.01 11.75
C SER A 47 -10.90 -11.24 12.55
N HIS A 48 -11.64 -12.14 11.91
CA HIS A 48 -12.16 -13.35 12.53
C HIS A 48 -11.17 -14.52 12.39
N THR A 49 -11.07 -15.36 13.43
CA THR A 49 -10.36 -16.63 13.34
C THR A 49 -11.14 -17.60 12.47
N SER A 50 -10.42 -18.41 11.68
CA SER A 50 -10.99 -19.59 11.04
C SER A 50 -11.30 -20.67 12.10
N GLY A 51 -12.36 -20.52 12.88
CA GLY A 51 -13.02 -21.60 13.63
C GLY A 51 -12.25 -22.32 14.76
N TYR A 52 -11.01 -21.94 15.11
CA TYR A 52 -10.28 -22.52 16.26
C TYR A 52 -10.06 -21.52 17.40
N VAL A 53 -9.95 -22.05 18.63
CA VAL A 53 -9.62 -21.26 19.82
C VAL A 53 -8.10 -21.07 19.84
N PHE A 54 -7.66 -19.86 19.47
CA PHE A 54 -6.26 -19.49 19.57
C PHE A 54 -5.79 -19.55 21.03
N ARG A 55 -4.81 -20.41 21.31
CA ARG A 55 -4.12 -20.50 22.60
C ARG A 55 -2.62 -20.53 22.33
N PRO A 56 -1.93 -19.38 22.38
CA PRO A 56 -0.49 -19.39 22.24
C PRO A 56 0.07 -20.17 23.43
N ALA A 57 0.83 -21.23 23.12
CA ALA A 57 1.55 -22.00 24.11
C ALA A 57 3.02 -21.56 24.03
N SER A 58 3.44 -20.71 24.97
CA SER A 58 4.84 -20.32 25.08
C SER A 58 5.66 -21.54 25.49
N LEU A 59 6.66 -21.90 24.69
CA LEU A 59 7.63 -22.93 25.06
C LEU A 59 8.53 -22.33 26.14
N GLN A 60 8.44 -22.83 27.37
CA GLN A 60 9.20 -22.27 28.47
C GLN A 60 10.67 -22.70 28.37
N ALA A 61 11.57 -21.72 28.45
CA ALA A 61 13.01 -21.96 28.38
C ALA A 61 13.45 -22.92 29.52
N GLY A 62 14.19 -23.97 29.17
CA GLY A 62 14.65 -25.01 30.08
C GLY A 62 13.64 -26.11 30.39
N SER A 63 12.45 -26.09 29.77
CA SER A 63 11.44 -27.14 29.99
C SER A 63 11.80 -28.48 29.33
N ALA A 64 11.25 -29.57 29.85
CA ALA A 64 11.37 -30.90 29.23
C ALA A 64 10.75 -30.93 27.82
N GLU A 65 9.63 -30.22 27.64
CA GLU A 65 8.96 -30.06 26.35
C GLU A 65 9.86 -29.32 25.34
N GLU A 66 10.55 -28.26 25.77
CA GLU A 66 11.50 -27.57 24.93
C GLU A 66 12.66 -28.47 24.50
N THR A 67 13.23 -29.22 25.45
CA THR A 67 14.35 -30.13 25.17
C THR A 67 13.95 -31.20 24.15
N LEU A 68 12.75 -31.78 24.33
CA LEU A 68 12.18 -32.77 23.41
C LEU A 68 11.99 -32.20 22.01
N LEU A 69 11.41 -31.01 21.90
CA LEU A 69 11.06 -30.40 20.63
C LEU A 69 12.27 -29.80 19.90
N ARG A 70 13.25 -29.20 20.60
CA ARG A 70 14.50 -28.67 19.99
C ARG A 70 15.37 -29.76 19.39
N GLY A 71 15.30 -31.00 19.90
CA GLY A 71 15.98 -32.14 19.29
C GLY A 71 15.38 -32.57 17.94
N ARG A 72 14.17 -32.10 17.64
CA ARG A 72 13.37 -32.56 16.50
C ARG A 72 13.09 -31.46 15.47
N TYR A 73 12.83 -30.25 15.92
CA TYR A 73 12.40 -29.11 15.09
C TYR A 73 13.40 -27.96 15.18
N GLY A 74 13.56 -27.24 14.07
CA GLY A 74 14.37 -26.04 13.98
C GLY A 74 13.75 -24.85 14.73
N PRO A 75 14.54 -23.82 15.05
CA PRO A 75 14.08 -22.66 15.82
C PRO A 75 12.94 -21.90 15.12
N ARG A 76 12.99 -21.74 13.79
CA ARG A 76 11.93 -21.09 13.00
C ARG A 76 10.63 -21.89 13.01
N ALA A 77 10.71 -23.21 12.88
CA ALA A 77 9.55 -24.08 12.97
C ALA A 77 8.90 -24.02 14.36
N LEU A 78 9.71 -24.01 15.43
CA LEU A 78 9.21 -23.89 16.80
C LEU A 78 8.56 -22.53 17.07
N HIS A 79 9.15 -21.44 16.58
CA HIS A 79 8.55 -20.12 16.67
C HIS A 79 7.18 -20.07 15.99
N MET A 80 7.09 -20.62 14.77
CA MET A 80 5.80 -20.74 14.08
C MET A 80 4.83 -21.67 14.82
N ALA A 81 5.29 -22.79 15.37
CA ALA A 81 4.45 -23.71 16.12
C ALA A 81 3.87 -23.07 17.39
N GLN A 82 4.60 -22.17 18.05
CA GLN A 82 4.07 -21.35 19.14
C GLN A 82 2.98 -20.41 18.64
N ALA A 83 3.22 -19.72 17.51
CA ALA A 83 2.27 -18.81 16.89
C ALA A 83 1.01 -19.51 16.36
N VAL A 84 1.08 -20.79 15.99
CA VAL A 84 -0.09 -21.61 15.61
C VAL A 84 -0.78 -22.25 16.82
N GLY A 85 -0.11 -22.32 17.97
CA GLY A 85 -0.60 -23.05 19.14
C GLY A 85 -0.48 -24.58 19.00
N LEU A 86 0.51 -25.05 18.24
CA LEU A 86 0.75 -26.47 17.96
C LEU A 86 1.64 -27.17 18.99
N ILE A 87 2.29 -26.43 19.90
CA ILE A 87 3.24 -27.00 20.87
C ILE A 87 2.68 -28.23 21.61
N PRO A 88 1.47 -28.20 22.21
CA PRO A 88 0.94 -29.37 22.92
C PRO A 88 0.74 -30.57 22.00
N SER A 89 0.25 -30.33 20.78
CA SER A 89 0.04 -31.35 19.76
C SER A 89 1.35 -31.97 19.28
N LEU A 90 2.42 -31.18 19.15
CA LEU A 90 3.76 -31.67 18.76
C LEU A 90 4.42 -32.51 19.85
N VAL A 91 4.26 -32.12 21.12
CA VAL A 91 4.70 -32.92 22.27
C VAL A 91 3.95 -34.26 22.29
N GLN A 92 2.62 -34.22 22.16
CA GLN A 92 1.79 -35.42 22.13
C GLN A 92 2.17 -36.34 20.96
N LEU A 93 2.37 -35.78 19.77
CA LEU A 93 2.80 -36.53 18.59
C LEU A 93 4.15 -37.23 18.83
N THR A 94 5.12 -36.50 19.39
CA THR A 94 6.46 -37.05 19.65
C THR A 94 6.44 -38.17 20.68
N ASN A 95 5.64 -38.04 21.74
CA ASN A 95 5.48 -39.10 22.74
C ASN A 95 4.82 -40.34 22.13
N LEU A 96 3.76 -40.17 21.33
CA LEU A 96 3.07 -41.30 20.69
C LEU A 96 3.99 -42.04 19.73
N GLU A 97 4.80 -41.34 18.94
CA GLU A 97 5.76 -41.98 18.02
C GLU A 97 6.78 -42.88 18.73
N THR A 98 7.21 -42.52 19.95
CA THR A 98 8.11 -43.38 20.73
C THR A 98 7.43 -44.66 21.25
N GLN A 99 6.10 -44.66 21.33
CA GLN A 99 5.28 -45.77 21.80
C GLN A 99 4.77 -46.65 20.65
N GLU A 100 4.86 -46.19 19.40
CA GLU A 100 4.48 -46.97 18.22
C GLU A 100 5.49 -48.09 17.95
N THR A 101 5.18 -49.30 18.40
CA THR A 101 5.99 -50.52 18.15
C THR A 101 5.41 -51.41 17.05
N GLY A 102 4.22 -51.11 16.54
CA GLY A 102 3.48 -51.91 15.56
C GLY A 102 3.61 -51.43 14.11
N ALA A 103 3.25 -52.29 13.15
CA ALA A 103 3.21 -51.93 11.72
C ALA A 103 2.01 -51.03 11.36
N VAL A 104 0.96 -51.03 12.19
CA VAL A 104 -0.25 -50.22 12.02
C VAL A 104 -0.22 -49.09 13.04
N PRO A 105 -0.31 -47.81 12.62
CA PRO A 105 -0.33 -46.68 13.54
C PRO A 105 -1.55 -46.71 14.46
N SER A 106 -1.39 -46.31 15.72
CA SER A 106 -2.52 -46.18 16.64
C SER A 106 -3.53 -45.11 16.17
N THR A 107 -4.79 -45.29 16.53
CA THR A 107 -5.85 -44.31 16.27
C THR A 107 -5.56 -42.97 16.94
N ALA A 108 -4.92 -42.99 18.11
CA ALA A 108 -4.48 -41.79 18.83
C ALA A 108 -3.42 -41.00 18.03
N TYR A 109 -2.43 -41.69 17.45
CA TYR A 109 -1.43 -41.06 16.59
C TYR A 109 -2.06 -40.40 15.37
N LEU A 110 -2.97 -41.11 14.69
CA LEU A 110 -3.68 -40.58 13.52
C LEU A 110 -4.56 -39.37 13.88
N ALA A 111 -5.25 -39.40 15.02
CA ALA A 111 -6.09 -38.30 15.48
C ALA A 111 -5.28 -37.02 15.78
N VAL A 112 -4.08 -37.16 16.39
CA VAL A 112 -3.20 -36.02 16.65
C VAL A 112 -2.65 -35.45 15.33
N ARG A 113 -2.26 -36.30 14.38
CA ARG A 113 -1.82 -35.83 13.05
C ARG A 113 -2.91 -35.10 12.29
N GLN A 114 -4.15 -35.60 12.35
CA GLN A 114 -5.28 -34.94 11.72
C GLN A 114 -5.49 -33.55 12.34
N ARG A 115 -5.50 -33.44 13.68
CA ARG A 115 -5.63 -32.15 14.37
C ARG A 115 -4.53 -31.16 13.99
N ILE A 116 -3.28 -31.61 13.91
CA ILE A 116 -2.16 -30.77 13.47
C ILE A 116 -2.39 -30.27 12.04
N SER A 117 -2.81 -31.17 11.13
CA SER A 117 -3.10 -30.82 9.74
C SER A 117 -4.23 -29.79 9.64
N ASP A 118 -5.33 -30.00 10.37
CA ASP A 118 -6.48 -29.08 10.38
C ASP A 118 -6.07 -27.69 10.90
N GLN A 119 -5.31 -27.63 12.00
CA GLN A 119 -4.81 -26.36 12.55
C GLN A 119 -3.85 -25.63 11.60
N LEU A 120 -2.96 -26.36 10.92
CA LEU A 120 -2.06 -25.77 9.91
C LEU A 120 -2.83 -25.20 8.71
N GLN A 121 -3.88 -25.90 8.25
CA GLN A 121 -4.73 -25.42 7.16
C GLN A 121 -5.48 -24.14 7.54
N LEU A 122 -6.04 -24.09 8.75
CA LEU A 122 -6.73 -22.89 9.26
C LEU A 122 -5.74 -21.72 9.42
N ALA A 123 -4.53 -21.98 9.94
CA ALA A 123 -3.49 -20.95 10.03
C ALA A 123 -3.06 -20.41 8.65
N SER A 124 -2.93 -21.29 7.65
CA SER A 124 -2.64 -20.89 6.28
C SER A 124 -3.74 -20.01 5.70
N ALA A 125 -5.02 -20.34 5.96
CA ALA A 125 -6.16 -19.54 5.54
C ALA A 125 -6.18 -18.15 6.21
N ASP A 126 -5.88 -18.07 7.51
CA ASP A 126 -5.80 -16.80 8.24
C ASP A 126 -4.69 -15.89 7.66
N ILE A 127 -3.49 -16.46 7.40
CA ILE A 127 -2.36 -15.74 6.78
C ILE A 127 -2.72 -15.28 5.35
N ALA A 128 -3.34 -16.15 4.55
CA ALA A 128 -3.74 -15.83 3.18
C ALA A 128 -4.77 -14.70 3.14
N THR A 129 -5.74 -14.71 4.06
CA THR A 129 -6.77 -13.67 4.17
C THR A 129 -6.15 -12.33 4.57
N ALA A 130 -5.22 -12.32 5.54
CA ALA A 130 -4.50 -11.11 5.91
C ALA A 130 -3.63 -10.57 4.77
N SER A 131 -2.92 -11.45 4.04
CA SER A 131 -2.15 -11.07 2.86
C SER A 131 -3.03 -10.50 1.75
N ALA A 132 -4.21 -11.07 1.52
CA ALA A 132 -5.15 -10.60 0.50
C ALA A 132 -5.72 -9.21 0.82
N LEU A 133 -6.04 -8.95 2.10
CA LEU A 133 -6.47 -7.62 2.54
C LEU A 133 -5.38 -6.57 2.22
N LEU A 134 -4.12 -6.86 2.58
CA LEU A 134 -3.02 -5.92 2.39
C LEU A 134 -2.69 -5.72 0.91
N ASP A 135 -2.63 -6.78 0.10
CA ASP A 135 -2.42 -6.68 -1.35
C ASP A 135 -3.51 -5.84 -2.02
N CYS A 136 -4.77 -6.04 -1.63
CA CYS A 136 -5.90 -5.23 -2.11
C CYS A 136 -5.73 -3.74 -1.75
N GLU A 137 -5.46 -3.44 -0.48
CA GLU A 137 -5.27 -2.07 -0.01
C GLU A 137 -4.05 -1.39 -0.67
N THR A 138 -2.94 -2.11 -0.82
CA THR A 138 -1.73 -1.66 -1.52
C THR A 138 -2.04 -1.32 -2.97
N LYS A 139 -2.74 -2.22 -3.70
CA LYS A 139 -3.14 -2.00 -5.09
C LYS A 139 -4.08 -0.83 -5.24
N ARG A 140 -5.07 -0.69 -4.35
CA ARG A 140 -6.00 0.45 -4.34
C ARG A 140 -5.26 1.77 -4.15
N ALA A 141 -4.37 1.86 -3.17
CA ALA A 141 -3.57 3.05 -2.92
C ALA A 141 -2.65 3.37 -4.12
N THR A 142 -1.96 2.36 -4.66
CA THR A 142 -1.05 2.51 -5.80
C THR A 142 -1.78 2.95 -7.07
N LEU A 143 -2.93 2.36 -7.36
CA LEU A 143 -3.75 2.72 -8.52
C LEU A 143 -4.25 4.16 -8.39
N THR A 144 -4.75 4.54 -7.21
CA THR A 144 -5.23 5.90 -6.96
C THR A 144 -4.10 6.92 -7.09
N ALA A 145 -2.91 6.62 -6.53
CA ALA A 145 -1.71 7.44 -6.69
C ALA A 145 -1.34 7.60 -8.17
N THR A 146 -1.27 6.49 -8.91
CA THR A 146 -0.90 6.48 -10.34
C THR A 146 -1.85 7.33 -11.17
N LEU A 147 -3.17 7.24 -10.90
CA LEU A 147 -4.17 8.04 -11.61
C LEU A 147 -4.08 9.53 -11.25
N LEU A 148 -3.78 9.87 -10.00
CA LEU A 148 -3.53 11.26 -9.57
C LEU A 148 -2.27 11.83 -10.22
N THR A 149 -1.15 11.10 -10.20
CA THR A 149 0.10 11.49 -10.88
C THR A 149 -0.14 11.66 -12.38
N ARG A 150 -0.90 10.77 -13.02
CA ARG A 150 -1.25 10.92 -14.44
C ARG A 150 -2.03 12.21 -14.69
N ARG A 151 -2.98 12.55 -13.80
CA ARG A 151 -3.76 13.80 -13.89
C ARG A 151 -2.87 15.03 -13.73
N GLU A 152 -1.97 15.00 -12.75
CA GLU A 152 -0.96 16.04 -12.52
C GLU A 152 -0.09 16.25 -13.77
N ASN A 153 0.50 15.18 -14.30
CA ASN A 153 1.35 15.23 -15.50
C ASN A 153 0.59 15.74 -16.74
N ILE A 154 -0.67 15.35 -16.94
CA ILE A 154 -1.49 15.87 -18.05
C ILE A 154 -1.72 17.38 -17.88
N ARG A 155 -1.96 17.83 -16.65
CA ARG A 155 -2.24 19.23 -16.35
C ARG A 155 -0.99 20.09 -16.54
N GLU A 156 0.16 19.63 -16.04
CA GLU A 156 1.47 20.25 -16.26
C GLU A 156 1.79 20.32 -17.76
N LYS A 157 1.70 19.18 -18.47
CA LYS A 157 1.96 19.11 -19.92
C LYS A 157 1.08 20.07 -20.72
N ARG A 158 -0.21 20.20 -20.38
CA ARG A 158 -1.11 21.17 -21.05
C ARG A 158 -0.66 22.60 -20.83
N MET A 159 -0.28 22.96 -19.60
CA MET A 159 0.23 24.30 -19.29
C MET A 159 1.53 24.61 -20.02
N THR A 160 2.48 23.68 -20.05
CA THR A 160 3.75 23.83 -20.77
C THR A 160 3.52 23.97 -22.28
N ILE A 161 2.66 23.13 -22.86
CA ILE A 161 2.30 23.26 -24.29
C ILE A 161 1.65 24.62 -24.55
N SER A 162 0.72 25.07 -23.71
CA SER A 162 0.08 26.39 -23.85
C SER A 162 1.07 27.54 -23.72
N ALA A 163 2.06 27.45 -22.83
CA ALA A 163 3.11 28.46 -22.71
C ALA A 163 3.94 28.56 -23.99
N ILE A 164 4.41 27.41 -24.50
CA ILE A 164 5.21 27.31 -25.73
C ILE A 164 4.41 27.82 -26.94
N THR A 165 3.14 27.42 -27.08
CA THR A 165 2.33 27.86 -28.22
C THR A 165 2.01 29.35 -28.16
N LEU A 166 1.75 29.91 -26.97
CA LEU A 166 1.50 31.34 -26.80
C LEU A 166 2.73 32.17 -27.16
N GLY A 167 3.92 31.75 -26.70
CA GLY A 167 5.19 32.37 -27.07
C GLY A 167 5.42 32.34 -28.58
N ALA A 168 5.25 31.18 -29.21
CA ALA A 168 5.44 31.02 -30.65
C ALA A 168 4.47 31.88 -31.49
N VAL A 169 3.18 31.90 -31.14
CA VAL A 169 2.16 32.71 -31.84
C VAL A 169 2.46 34.20 -31.70
N ALA A 170 2.88 34.65 -30.51
CA ALA A 170 3.24 36.05 -30.29
C ALA A 170 4.43 36.48 -31.15
N ILE A 171 5.48 35.67 -31.23
CA ILE A 171 6.67 35.96 -32.06
C ILE A 171 6.30 36.04 -33.55
N ILE A 172 5.55 35.06 -34.07
CA ILE A 172 5.13 35.02 -35.48
C ILE A 172 4.22 36.22 -35.79
N GLY A 173 3.23 36.47 -34.92
CA GLY A 173 2.30 37.58 -35.10
C GLY A 173 2.98 38.94 -35.08
N ALA A 174 3.92 39.16 -34.14
CA ALA A 174 4.65 40.41 -34.05
C ALA A 174 5.56 40.62 -35.27
N SER A 175 6.18 39.54 -35.76
CA SER A 175 6.96 39.57 -37.00
C SER A 175 6.10 39.97 -38.20
N LEU A 176 4.87 39.45 -38.31
CA LEU A 176 3.95 39.79 -39.39
C LEU A 176 3.45 41.25 -39.31
N LEU A 177 3.19 41.76 -38.10
CA LEU A 177 2.78 43.15 -37.88
C LEU A 177 3.93 44.13 -38.21
N ASN A 178 5.16 43.76 -37.88
CA ASN A 178 6.35 44.52 -38.27
C ASN A 178 6.51 44.63 -39.79
N LEU A 179 6.10 43.61 -40.57
CA LEU A 179 6.11 43.66 -42.04
C LEU A 179 5.05 44.63 -42.61
N HIS A 180 4.03 45.00 -41.85
CA HIS A 180 2.97 45.94 -42.26
C HIS A 180 3.17 47.33 -41.64
N GLU A 181 4.37 47.63 -41.13
CA GLU A 181 4.73 48.90 -40.46
C GLU A 181 3.91 49.21 -39.19
N GLU A 182 3.23 48.23 -38.60
CA GLU A 182 2.50 48.38 -37.32
C GLU A 182 3.41 48.10 -36.10
N HIS A 183 4.52 48.84 -35.99
CA HIS A 183 5.57 48.61 -34.99
C HIS A 183 5.07 48.64 -33.54
N THR A 184 4.16 49.55 -33.20
CA THR A 184 3.60 49.65 -31.84
C THR A 184 2.75 48.44 -31.46
N ALA A 185 2.00 47.86 -32.40
CA ALA A 185 1.23 46.64 -32.16
C ALA A 185 2.14 45.41 -32.05
N ALA A 186 3.22 45.37 -32.83
CA ALA A 186 4.22 44.30 -32.77
C ALA A 186 4.97 44.28 -31.42
N ASP A 187 5.40 45.44 -30.91
CA ASP A 187 6.08 45.55 -29.61
C ASP A 187 5.18 45.09 -28.45
N TRP A 188 3.90 45.50 -28.47
CA TRP A 188 2.93 45.05 -27.48
C TRP A 188 2.71 43.54 -27.52
N LEU A 189 2.68 42.94 -28.71
CA LEU A 189 2.49 41.51 -28.87
C LEU A 189 3.71 40.70 -28.37
N HIS A 190 4.93 41.19 -28.58
CA HIS A 190 6.14 40.60 -28.01
C HIS A 190 6.12 40.61 -26.48
N ILE A 191 5.78 41.76 -25.87
CA ILE A 191 5.69 41.90 -24.41
C ILE A 191 4.59 41.00 -23.85
N ALA A 192 3.40 41.02 -24.46
CA ALA A 192 2.26 40.20 -24.04
C ALA A 192 2.57 38.71 -24.17
N GLY A 193 3.24 38.30 -25.25
CA GLY A 193 3.70 36.93 -25.47
C GLY A 193 4.68 36.46 -24.40
N GLY A 194 5.73 37.25 -24.13
CA GLY A 194 6.75 36.91 -23.14
C GLY A 194 6.20 36.86 -21.71
N VAL A 195 5.33 37.82 -21.33
CA VAL A 195 4.65 37.79 -20.02
C VAL A 195 3.69 36.62 -19.91
N GLY A 196 2.95 36.31 -20.98
CA GLY A 196 2.04 35.18 -21.02
C GLY A 196 2.74 33.83 -20.90
N GLU A 197 3.81 33.62 -21.68
CA GLU A 197 4.64 32.41 -21.64
C GLU A 197 5.31 32.24 -20.27
N GLY A 198 5.99 33.28 -19.78
CA GLY A 198 6.64 33.25 -18.47
C GLY A 198 5.66 33.05 -17.32
N GLY A 199 4.49 33.69 -17.39
CA GLY A 199 3.42 33.54 -16.40
C GLY A 199 2.86 32.12 -16.37
N LEU A 200 2.59 31.52 -17.53
CA LEU A 200 2.14 30.12 -17.62
C LEU A 200 3.21 29.14 -17.13
N GLY A 201 4.48 29.39 -17.42
CA GLY A 201 5.59 28.58 -16.90
C GLY A 201 5.68 28.61 -15.37
N VAL A 202 5.56 29.79 -14.76
CA VAL A 202 5.52 29.92 -13.29
C VAL A 202 4.28 29.27 -12.69
N LEU A 203 3.11 29.38 -13.35
CA LEU A 203 1.87 28.74 -12.91
C LEU A 203 1.94 27.20 -13.00
N ALA A 204 2.64 26.67 -13.99
CA ALA A 204 2.90 25.23 -14.09
C ALA A 204 3.70 24.74 -12.87
N LEU A 205 4.74 25.47 -12.46
CA LEU A 205 5.58 25.14 -11.31
C LEU A 205 4.90 25.33 -9.95
N ARG A 206 4.00 26.33 -9.83
CA ARG A 206 3.31 26.66 -8.56
C ARG A 206 1.97 25.95 -8.39
N GLN A 207 1.65 25.03 -9.27
CA GLN A 207 0.40 24.32 -9.22
C GLN A 207 0.32 23.43 -7.98
N LYS A 208 -0.82 23.48 -7.28
CA LYS A 208 -1.07 22.55 -6.18
C LYS A 208 -1.35 21.16 -6.74
N ALA A 209 -0.73 20.16 -6.13
CA ALA A 209 -1.01 18.76 -6.41
C ALA A 209 -2.51 18.47 -6.29
N PRO A 210 -3.11 17.72 -7.24
CA PRO A 210 -4.49 17.31 -7.13
C PRO A 210 -4.69 16.44 -5.89
N ARG A 211 -5.79 16.65 -5.19
CA ARG A 211 -6.15 15.87 -4.01
C ARG A 211 -7.49 15.17 -4.20
N ILE A 212 -7.62 14.03 -3.53
CA ILE A 212 -8.82 13.21 -3.52
C ILE A 212 -9.23 12.86 -2.09
N ASP A 213 -10.52 12.67 -1.87
CA ASP A 213 -11.00 12.08 -0.62
C ASP A 213 -10.84 10.56 -0.69
N TYR A 214 -10.09 10.00 0.26
CA TYR A 214 -9.70 8.60 0.28
C TYR A 214 -10.06 7.97 1.65
N PRO A 215 -11.22 7.30 1.75
CA PRO A 215 -11.66 6.66 2.98
C PRO A 215 -11.01 5.28 3.18
N HIS A 216 -10.61 5.00 4.42
CA HIS A 216 -10.04 3.72 4.85
C HIS A 216 -10.50 3.34 6.27
N VAL A 217 -11.80 3.14 6.45
CA VAL A 217 -12.40 2.83 7.76
C VAL A 217 -11.78 1.58 8.41
N ARG A 218 -11.52 0.55 7.61
CA ARG A 218 -10.71 -0.62 7.99
C ARG A 218 -9.25 -0.34 7.66
N ASN A 219 -8.48 0.10 8.64
CA ASN A 219 -7.11 0.54 8.45
C ASN A 219 -6.11 -0.42 9.11
N PRO A 220 -5.51 -1.36 8.38
CA PRO A 220 -4.53 -2.29 8.94
C PRO A 220 -3.28 -1.58 9.49
N LEU A 221 -2.94 -0.39 8.96
CA LEU A 221 -1.82 0.40 9.47
C LEU A 221 -2.08 0.94 10.88
N ARG A 222 -3.35 1.16 11.25
CA ARG A 222 -3.71 1.69 12.57
C ARG A 222 -3.30 0.73 13.67
N ASP A 223 -3.57 -0.57 13.51
CA ASP A 223 -3.25 -1.56 14.53
C ASP A 223 -1.73 -1.65 14.76
N ILE A 224 -0.92 -1.53 13.71
CA ILE A 224 0.55 -1.47 13.84
C ILE A 224 1.01 -0.19 14.55
N TRP A 225 0.35 0.94 14.29
CA TRP A 225 0.69 2.23 14.89
C TRP A 225 0.29 2.29 16.38
N GLU A 226 -0.96 1.96 16.69
CA GLU A 226 -1.53 2.02 18.05
C GLU A 226 -1.06 0.87 18.94
N ARG A 227 -0.67 -0.27 18.35
CA ARG A 227 -0.27 -1.51 19.03
C ARG A 227 -1.27 -1.92 20.11
N PRO A 228 -2.56 -2.11 19.76
CA PRO A 228 -3.56 -2.55 20.72
C PRO A 228 -3.24 -3.96 21.23
N ALA A 229 -3.76 -4.32 22.41
CA ALA A 229 -3.59 -5.67 22.95
C ALA A 229 -4.16 -6.75 22.01
N THR A 230 -5.24 -6.43 21.30
CA THR A 230 -5.89 -7.29 20.30
C THR A 230 -6.13 -6.50 19.03
N SER A 231 -5.83 -7.09 17.87
CA SER A 231 -6.11 -6.49 16.57
C SER A 231 -7.59 -6.60 16.20
N THR A 232 -8.10 -5.57 15.53
CA THR A 232 -9.42 -5.58 14.87
C THR A 232 -9.32 -5.84 13.38
N GLN A 233 -8.10 -5.85 12.83
CA GLN A 233 -7.81 -5.99 11.41
C GLN A 233 -7.18 -7.35 11.08
N PHE A 234 -6.64 -8.07 12.06
CA PHE A 234 -5.91 -9.31 11.86
C PHE A 234 -6.39 -10.40 12.82
N ALA A 235 -6.39 -11.64 12.33
CA ALA A 235 -6.63 -12.81 13.14
C ALA A 235 -5.61 -12.87 14.31
N PRO A 236 -6.01 -13.34 15.50
CA PRO A 236 -5.15 -13.49 16.67
C PRO A 236 -3.79 -14.15 16.42
N LEU A 237 -3.73 -15.16 15.54
CA LEU A 237 -2.47 -15.81 15.14
C LEU A 237 -1.51 -14.86 14.43
N VAL A 238 -2.04 -14.13 13.44
CA VAL A 238 -1.27 -13.14 12.67
C VAL A 238 -0.80 -12.03 13.60
N TRP A 239 -1.71 -11.52 14.44
CA TRP A 239 -1.39 -10.48 15.40
C TRP A 239 -0.34 -10.92 16.43
N TYR A 240 -0.47 -12.13 16.96
CA TYR A 240 0.49 -12.69 17.90
C TYR A 240 1.88 -12.78 17.27
N TYR A 241 1.99 -13.35 16.06
CA TYR A 241 3.26 -13.50 15.37
C TYR A 241 3.94 -12.14 15.13
N LEU A 242 3.18 -11.13 14.66
CA LEU A 242 3.73 -9.79 14.41
C LEU A 242 4.24 -9.10 15.70
N ASN A 243 3.68 -9.45 16.86
CA ASN A 243 4.10 -8.91 18.15
C ASN A 243 5.22 -9.73 18.83
N GLN A 244 5.73 -10.77 18.19
CA GLN A 244 6.91 -11.49 18.64
C GLN A 244 8.17 -11.01 17.90
N PRO A 245 9.33 -11.02 18.56
CA PRO A 245 10.60 -10.81 17.88
C PRO A 245 10.90 -11.99 16.95
N ARG A 246 11.49 -11.70 15.79
CA ARG A 246 12.10 -12.74 14.95
C ARG A 246 13.26 -13.41 15.71
N ILE A 247 13.59 -14.65 15.37
CA ILE A 247 14.69 -15.42 16.03
C ILE A 247 16.00 -14.61 16.11
N ASP A 248 16.30 -13.83 15.07
CA ASP A 248 17.52 -13.03 14.97
C ASP A 248 17.32 -11.54 15.29
N ALA A 249 16.11 -11.15 15.73
CA ALA A 249 15.75 -9.77 16.01
C ALA A 249 15.52 -9.55 17.50
N LYS A 250 15.82 -8.33 17.96
CA LYS A 250 15.57 -7.90 19.36
C LYS A 250 14.19 -7.31 19.58
N GLN A 251 13.53 -6.88 18.50
CA GLN A 251 12.27 -6.16 18.53
C GLN A 251 11.19 -6.97 17.81
N ALA A 252 9.95 -6.77 18.24
CA ALA A 252 8.79 -7.29 17.54
C ALA A 252 8.68 -6.67 16.13
N VAL A 253 8.10 -7.41 15.19
CA VAL A 253 7.89 -6.95 13.81
C VAL A 253 7.07 -5.66 13.79
N THR A 254 6.04 -5.55 14.64
CA THR A 254 5.23 -4.32 14.78
C THR A 254 6.08 -3.10 15.20
N ALA A 255 7.02 -3.29 16.12
CA ALA A 255 7.90 -2.21 16.60
C ALA A 255 8.90 -1.77 15.53
N GLU A 256 9.44 -2.72 14.76
CA GLU A 256 10.34 -2.43 13.65
C GLU A 256 9.61 -1.62 12.56
N LEU A 257 8.43 -2.08 12.14
CA LEU A 257 7.59 -1.37 11.17
C LEU A 257 7.22 0.04 11.65
N HIS A 258 6.84 0.19 12.92
CA HIS A 258 6.55 1.50 13.51
C HIS A 258 7.73 2.45 13.37
N SER A 259 8.94 2.01 13.75
CA SER A 259 10.15 2.84 13.66
C SER A 259 10.48 3.22 12.21
N SER A 260 10.32 2.30 11.27
CA SER A 260 10.52 2.58 9.84
C SER A 260 9.53 3.63 9.32
N TRP A 261 8.27 3.56 9.76
CA TRP A 261 7.23 4.50 9.32
C TRP A 261 7.38 5.88 9.96
N GLU A 262 7.86 5.97 11.20
CA GLU A 262 8.24 7.25 11.81
C GLU A 262 9.31 7.96 10.98
N GLU A 263 10.36 7.24 10.57
CA GLU A 263 11.41 7.80 9.72
C GLU A 263 10.83 8.23 8.35
N LEU A 264 10.08 7.34 7.71
CA LEU A 264 9.44 7.58 6.41
C LEU A 264 8.53 8.82 6.40
N THR A 265 7.70 8.98 7.44
CA THR A 265 6.79 10.12 7.58
C THR A 265 7.52 11.41 7.94
N SER A 266 8.59 11.34 8.74
CA SER A 266 9.42 12.50 9.09
C SER A 266 10.19 13.06 7.90
N LEU A 267 10.74 12.20 7.04
CA LEU A 267 11.45 12.60 5.82
C LEU A 267 10.52 13.30 4.82
N ASN A 268 9.29 12.77 4.67
CA ASN A 268 8.27 13.39 3.84
C ASN A 268 7.84 14.78 4.37
N ALA A 269 7.82 14.97 5.69
CA ALA A 269 7.56 16.26 6.30
C ALA A 269 8.71 17.26 6.07
N ALA A 270 9.97 16.81 6.16
CA ALA A 270 11.16 17.66 6.00
C ALA A 270 11.33 18.21 4.57
N GLY A 271 10.96 17.43 3.54
CA GLY A 271 11.00 17.87 2.14
C GLY A 271 9.99 18.99 1.81
N LYS A 272 8.97 19.21 2.65
CA LYS A 272 7.95 20.24 2.46
C LYS A 272 8.34 21.50 3.22
N HIS A 273 9.20 22.33 2.62
CA HIS A 273 9.52 23.68 3.11
C HIS A 273 8.28 24.61 3.13
N SER A 274 7.39 24.52 4.13
CA SER A 274 6.26 25.45 4.26
C SER A 274 5.79 25.65 5.70
N ARG A 275 5.87 26.90 6.17
CA ARG A 275 5.45 27.43 7.48
C ARG A 275 3.93 27.44 7.72
N LYS A 276 3.15 26.56 7.08
CA LYS A 276 1.73 26.40 7.37
C LYS A 276 1.41 24.92 7.41
N ALA A 277 0.84 24.47 8.53
CA ALA A 277 0.32 23.13 8.74
C ALA A 277 -0.63 22.75 7.59
N HIS A 278 -0.07 22.23 6.50
CA HIS A 278 -0.83 21.60 5.44
C HIS A 278 -1.31 20.27 6.02
N ARG A 279 -2.49 20.31 6.64
CA ARG A 279 -3.36 19.19 7.05
C ARG A 279 -2.64 17.85 6.86
N GLU A 280 -1.90 17.46 7.90
CA GLU A 280 -1.15 16.21 7.92
C GLU A 280 -2.11 15.07 7.53
N VAL A 281 -1.68 14.29 6.55
CA VAL A 281 -2.45 13.16 6.08
C VAL A 281 -2.52 12.16 7.21
N ASN A 282 -3.73 11.85 7.69
CA ASN A 282 -3.89 10.90 8.78
C ASN A 282 -3.82 9.45 8.24
N TYR A 283 -2.61 8.95 8.05
CA TYR A 283 -2.34 7.59 7.58
C TYR A 283 -2.94 6.49 8.48
N PHE A 284 -3.08 6.78 9.77
CA PHE A 284 -3.49 5.83 10.81
C PHE A 284 -4.95 6.03 11.25
N GLY A 285 -5.65 7.02 10.69
CA GLY A 285 -7.06 7.31 10.96
C GLY A 285 -8.02 6.52 10.07
N THR A 286 -9.16 7.13 9.73
CA THR A 286 -10.23 6.53 8.93
C THR A 286 -10.28 7.04 7.48
N GLY A 287 -9.41 7.99 7.11
CA GLY A 287 -9.38 8.58 5.77
C GLY A 287 -8.96 10.04 5.80
N GLY A 288 -9.08 10.68 4.65
CA GLY A 288 -8.85 12.11 4.51
C GLY A 288 -8.57 12.54 3.08
N SER A 289 -8.02 13.74 2.94
CA SER A 289 -7.63 14.29 1.63
C SER A 289 -6.19 13.95 1.30
N TYR A 290 -5.99 13.09 0.29
CA TYR A 290 -4.69 12.59 -0.14
C TYR A 290 -4.27 13.17 -1.50
N ASP A 291 -2.98 13.41 -1.66
CA ASP A 291 -2.32 13.61 -2.95
C ASP A 291 -1.61 12.32 -3.40
N ALA A 292 -1.03 12.34 -4.61
CA ALA A 292 -0.37 11.15 -5.17
C ALA A 292 0.81 10.66 -4.33
N GLU A 293 1.61 11.58 -3.80
CA GLU A 293 2.77 11.28 -2.95
C GLU A 293 2.33 10.61 -1.64
N SER A 294 1.32 11.15 -0.96
CA SER A 294 0.81 10.54 0.27
C SER A 294 0.18 9.16 0.04
N LEU A 295 -0.53 8.93 -1.07
CA LEU A 295 -1.01 7.59 -1.42
C LEU A 295 0.12 6.61 -1.74
N THR A 296 1.18 7.08 -2.37
CA THR A 296 2.39 6.29 -2.61
C THR A 296 3.01 5.88 -1.29
N LEU A 297 3.14 6.81 -0.34
CA LEU A 297 3.64 6.53 1.01
C LEU A 297 2.79 5.47 1.72
N ARG A 298 1.47 5.59 1.65
CA ARG A 298 0.53 4.61 2.22
C ARG A 298 0.71 3.24 1.59
N ALA A 299 0.82 3.16 0.26
CA ALA A 299 1.06 1.91 -0.46
C ALA A 299 2.39 1.26 -0.04
N THR A 300 3.45 2.06 0.18
CA THR A 300 4.73 1.56 0.69
C THR A 300 4.58 0.94 2.08
N MET A 301 3.90 1.61 3.02
CA MET A 301 3.67 1.07 4.37
C MET A 301 2.86 -0.23 4.33
N LEU A 302 1.80 -0.28 3.52
CA LEU A 302 0.98 -1.49 3.33
C LEU A 302 1.80 -2.63 2.72
N GLY A 303 2.62 -2.35 1.71
CA GLY A 303 3.48 -3.35 1.06
C GLY A 303 4.60 -3.89 1.98
N GLN A 304 5.15 -3.06 2.88
CA GLN A 304 6.08 -3.52 3.91
C GLN A 304 5.38 -4.51 4.86
N LEU A 305 4.19 -4.17 5.35
CA LEU A 305 3.41 -5.07 6.20
C LEU A 305 3.01 -6.37 5.47
N GLU A 306 2.62 -6.28 4.19
CA GLU A 306 2.30 -7.44 3.36
C GLU A 306 3.49 -8.39 3.24
N THR A 307 4.69 -7.83 3.06
CA THR A 307 5.94 -8.61 2.98
C THR A 307 6.17 -9.39 4.27
N GLU A 308 5.96 -8.77 5.43
CA GLU A 308 6.08 -9.44 6.73
C GLU A 308 5.06 -10.58 6.90
N ILE A 309 3.81 -10.37 6.49
CA ILE A 309 2.80 -11.44 6.52
C ILE A 309 3.17 -12.58 5.57
N ARG A 310 3.72 -12.29 4.39
CA ARG A 310 4.17 -13.34 3.45
C ARG A 310 5.34 -14.16 4.00
N LEU A 311 6.23 -13.55 4.79
CA LEU A 311 7.30 -14.29 5.47
C LEU A 311 6.75 -15.31 6.48
N MET A 312 5.58 -15.06 7.09
CA MET A 312 4.90 -16.05 7.92
C MET A 312 4.59 -17.33 7.15
N ASN A 313 4.18 -17.22 5.88
CA ASN A 313 3.86 -18.40 5.07
C ASN A 313 5.11 -19.27 4.78
N ASN A 314 6.28 -18.63 4.67
CA ASN A 314 7.56 -19.34 4.58
C ASN A 314 7.85 -20.12 5.86
N ASP A 315 7.70 -19.49 7.03
CA ASP A 315 7.88 -20.15 8.33
C ASP A 315 6.89 -21.32 8.54
N LEU A 316 5.64 -21.15 8.10
CA LEU A 316 4.63 -22.22 8.13
C LEU A 316 5.02 -23.40 7.24
N THR A 317 5.58 -23.12 6.06
CA THR A 317 6.08 -24.13 5.13
C THR A 317 7.27 -24.89 5.71
N ILE A 318 8.18 -24.19 6.40
CA ILE A 318 9.30 -24.81 7.12
C ILE A 318 8.77 -25.77 8.19
N LEU A 319 7.82 -25.32 9.01
CA LEU A 319 7.18 -26.17 10.03
C LEU A 319 6.51 -27.41 9.41
N LEU A 320 5.75 -27.23 8.33
CA LEU A 320 5.08 -28.34 7.64
C LEU A 320 6.10 -29.37 7.13
N ASN A 321 7.18 -28.91 6.50
CA ASN A 321 8.24 -29.79 6.00
C ASN A 321 8.91 -30.56 7.13
N GLU A 322 9.22 -29.92 8.25
CA GLU A 322 9.84 -30.61 9.39
C GLU A 322 8.90 -31.65 10.04
N ILE A 323 7.58 -31.39 10.06
CA ILE A 323 6.57 -32.37 10.52
C ILE A 323 6.50 -33.58 9.59
N VAL A 324 6.60 -33.38 8.26
CA VAL A 324 6.44 -34.44 7.26
C VAL A 324 7.74 -35.23 7.03
N SER A 325 8.88 -34.57 6.85
CA SER A 325 10.13 -35.16 6.35
C SER A 325 10.81 -36.15 7.28
N ARG A 326 10.50 -36.19 8.58
CA ARG A 326 11.18 -37.09 9.52
C ARG A 326 10.63 -38.52 9.59
N LYS A 327 9.60 -38.88 8.82
CA LYS A 327 9.15 -40.29 8.71
C LYS A 327 10.23 -41.22 8.13
N ASP A 328 11.18 -40.69 7.35
CA ASP A 328 12.23 -41.50 6.69
C ASP A 328 13.53 -41.61 7.51
N GLY A 329 13.52 -41.14 8.76
CA GLY A 329 14.67 -41.15 9.67
C GLY A 329 15.02 -42.51 10.29
N ARG A 330 15.16 -43.58 9.49
CA ARG A 330 16.21 -44.56 9.78
C ARG A 330 17.53 -43.79 9.63
N SER A 331 18.06 -43.28 10.74
CA SER A 331 19.49 -43.04 10.97
C SER A 331 20.29 -42.68 9.71
N ILE A 332 20.36 -41.40 9.36
CA ILE A 332 21.59 -40.89 8.76
C ILE A 332 22.34 -40.20 9.89
N ARG A 333 23.13 -41.03 10.61
CA ARG A 333 24.28 -40.55 11.37
C ARG A 333 25.20 -39.84 10.38
N ARG A 334 25.51 -38.57 10.65
CA ARG A 334 26.84 -38.01 10.37
C ARG A 334 27.59 -38.00 11.68
#